data_AF-A0A5Q4G9G4-F1
#
_entry.id   AF-A0A5Q4G9G4-F1
#
_cell.length_a   1.000
_cell.length_b   1.000
_cell.length_c   1.000
_cell.angle_alpha   90.00
_cell.angle_beta   90.00
_cell.angle_gamma   90.00
#
_symmetry.space_group_name_H-M   'P 1'
#
loop_
_entity.id
_entity.type
_entity.pdbx_description
1 polymer ?
#
loop_
_entity_poly.entity_id
_entity_poly.type
_entity_poly.pdbx_seq_one_letter_code
_entity_poly.pdbx_strand_id
1 'polypeptide(L)' 'MNQEQLIEALFKEFDRNGDGVLSRGEFRELVRYLLGEHGIKTSSKIFEKFDANHDNAISRDELVELIIEYQL' A
#
# COMPACT_ATOMS: atom_id res chain seq x y z
N MET A 1 -3.23 -5.19 17.80
CA MET A 1 -3.47 -5.44 16.37
C MET A 1 -2.26 -6.17 15.85
N ASN A 2 -2.47 -7.32 15.22
CA ASN A 2 -1.40 -8.05 14.55
C ASN A 2 -1.21 -7.49 13.13
N GLN A 3 -0.07 -7.72 12.49
CA GLN A 3 0.24 -7.16 11.16
C GLN A 3 -0.84 -7.50 10.12
N GLU A 4 -1.35 -8.74 10.14
CA GLU A 4 -2.45 -9.18 9.27
C GLU A 4 -3.72 -8.34 9.46
N GLN A 5 -4.08 -7.99 10.70
CA GLN A 5 -5.26 -7.19 10.99
C GLN A 5 -5.10 -5.73 10.54
N LEU A 6 -3.89 -5.19 10.65
CA LEU A 6 -3.58 -3.85 10.15
C LEU A 6 -3.70 -3.81 8.63
N ILE A 7 -3.15 -4.81 7.95
CA ILE A 7 -3.18 -4.95 6.49
C ILE A 7 -4.62 -5.09 6.01
N GLU A 8 -5.41 -5.95 6.65
CA GLU A 8 -6.80 -6.13 6.28
C GLU A 8 -7.63 -4.87 6.50
N ALA A 9 -7.39 -4.14 7.60
CA ALA A 9 -8.06 -2.87 7.85
C ALA A 9 -7.69 -1.80 6.81
N LEU A 10 -6.41 -1.69 6.46
CA LEU A 10 -5.94 -0.77 5.43
C LEU A 10 -6.52 -1.13 4.05
N PHE A 11 -6.46 -2.40 3.65
CA PHE A 11 -7.07 -2.86 2.40
C PHE A 11 -8.54 -2.50 2.36
N LYS A 12 -9.31 -2.83 3.39
CA LYS A 12 -10.74 -2.57 3.43
C LYS A 12 -11.09 -1.07 3.38
N GLU A 13 -10.21 -0.20 3.84
CA GLU A 13 -10.37 1.26 3.81
C GLU A 13 -10.01 1.85 2.44
N PHE A 14 -8.98 1.32 1.78
CA PHE A 14 -8.39 1.93 0.58
C PHE A 14 -8.72 1.22 -0.74
N ASP A 15 -8.99 -0.08 -0.73
CA ASP A 15 -9.49 -0.90 -1.85
C ASP A 15 -10.96 -0.54 -2.11
N ARG A 16 -11.21 0.49 -2.93
CA ARG A 16 -12.54 1.07 -3.14
C ARG A 16 -13.31 0.32 -4.21
N ASN A 17 -12.62 -0.23 -5.20
CA ASN A 17 -13.21 -1.07 -6.23
C ASN A 17 -13.42 -2.51 -5.73
N GLY A 18 -12.79 -2.90 -4.63
CA GLY A 18 -12.97 -4.20 -3.98
C GLY A 18 -12.37 -5.35 -4.77
N ASP A 19 -11.32 -5.07 -5.55
CA ASP A 19 -10.69 -6.08 -6.41
C ASP A 19 -9.60 -6.88 -5.68
N GLY A 20 -9.32 -6.53 -4.42
CA GLY A 20 -8.43 -7.28 -3.54
C GLY A 20 -6.96 -6.87 -3.67
N VAL A 21 -6.66 -5.88 -4.49
CA VAL A 21 -5.35 -5.25 -4.68
C VAL A 21 -5.49 -3.73 -4.56
N LEU A 22 -4.40 -3.01 -4.29
CA LEU A 22 -4.41 -1.55 -4.30
C LEU A 22 -3.87 -1.04 -5.63
N SER A 23 -4.73 -0.45 -6.44
CA SER A 23 -4.32 0.25 -7.66
C SER A 23 -3.45 1.46 -7.33
N ARG A 24 -2.65 1.97 -8.28
CA ARG A 24 -1.86 3.21 -8.12
C ARG A 24 -2.63 4.39 -7.52
N GLY A 25 -3.90 4.55 -7.89
CA GLY A 25 -4.76 5.60 -7.35
C GLY A 25 -5.08 5.41 -5.87
N GLU A 26 -5.37 4.18 -5.46
CA GLU A 26 -5.74 3.81 -4.10
C GLU A 26 -4.52 3.80 -3.18
N PHE A 27 -3.41 3.26 -3.67
CA PHE A 27 -2.13 3.31 -2.97
C PHE A 27 -1.64 4.75 -2.74
N ARG A 28 -1.87 5.66 -3.69
CA ARG A 28 -1.53 7.07 -3.51
C ARG A 28 -2.32 7.71 -2.36
N GLU A 29 -3.59 7.36 -2.20
CA GLU A 29 -4.41 7.84 -1.08
C GLU A 29 -3.91 7.25 0.24
N LEU A 30 -3.54 5.96 0.27
CA LEU A 30 -2.93 5.29 1.43
C LEU A 30 -1.61 5.95 1.83
N VAL A 31 -0.70 6.19 0.87
CA VAL A 31 0.58 6.84 1.12
C VAL A 31 0.39 8.27 1.61
N ARG A 32 -0.60 9.00 1.07
CA ARG A 32 -0.96 10.33 1.58
C ARG A 32 -1.46 10.24 3.03
N TYR A 33 -2.24 9.22 3.37
CA TYR A 33 -2.75 9.03 4.73
C TYR A 33 -1.64 8.69 5.72
N LEU A 34 -0.72 7.80 5.35
CA LEU A 34 0.38 7.35 6.22
C LEU A 34 1.54 8.36 6.34
N LEU A 35 1.94 8.98 5.23
CA LEU A 35 3.14 9.83 5.14
C LEU A 35 2.83 11.32 4.90
N GLY A 36 1.55 11.71 4.83
CA GLY A 36 1.13 13.09 4.58
C GLY A 36 1.55 13.62 3.20
N GLU A 37 1.69 14.94 3.07
CA GLU A 37 2.10 15.59 1.80
C GLU A 37 3.49 15.17 1.31
N HIS A 38 4.36 14.71 2.21
CA HIS A 38 5.69 14.20 1.87
C HIS A 38 5.61 12.85 1.14
N GLY A 39 4.56 12.06 1.42
CA GLY A 39 4.27 10.81 0.73
C GLY A 39 3.90 11.00 -0.73
N ILE A 40 3.22 12.09 -1.10
CA ILE A 40 2.70 12.28 -2.47
C ILE A 40 3.83 12.37 -3.51
N LYS A 41 4.89 13.14 -3.22
CA LYS A 41 6.05 13.27 -4.14
C LYS A 41 6.85 11.98 -4.30
N THR A 42 6.77 11.12 -3.29
CA THR A 42 7.52 9.86 -3.24
C THR A 42 6.64 8.67 -3.61
N SER A 43 5.32 8.87 -3.75
CA SER A 43 4.33 7.80 -3.97
C SER A 43 4.64 6.95 -5.19
N SER A 44 5.09 7.51 -6.31
CA SER A 44 5.49 6.71 -7.48
C SER A 44 6.72 5.84 -7.20
N LYS A 45 7.74 6.39 -6.53
CA LYS A 45 8.96 5.65 -6.20
C LYS A 45 8.72 4.57 -5.15
N ILE A 46 7.87 4.88 -4.18
CA ILE A 46 7.37 3.96 -3.16
C ILE A 46 6.61 2.86 -3.88
N PHE A 47 5.63 3.22 -4.71
CA PHE A 47 4.84 2.25 -5.49
C PHE A 47 5.73 1.33 -6.32
N GLU A 48 6.63 1.85 -7.15
CA GLU A 48 7.57 1.03 -7.96
C GLU A 48 8.50 0.15 -7.13
N LYS A 49 8.78 0.53 -5.89
CA LYS A 49 9.60 -0.28 -4.99
C LYS A 49 8.81 -1.45 -4.39
N PHE A 50 7.49 -1.29 -4.23
CA PHE A 50 6.63 -2.29 -3.59
C PHE A 50 5.83 -3.14 -4.59
N ASP A 51 5.62 -2.64 -5.80
CA ASP A 51 5.11 -3.38 -6.96
C ASP A 51 6.21 -4.31 -7.48
N ALA A 52 6.49 -5.37 -6.74
CA ALA A 52 7.59 -6.28 -6.96
C ALA A 52 7.34 -7.18 -8.19
N ASN A 53 6.07 -7.47 -8.47
CA ASN A 53 5.67 -8.22 -9.66
C ASN A 53 5.47 -7.31 -10.90
N HIS A 54 5.54 -5.99 -10.75
CA HIS A 54 5.34 -4.98 -11.79
C HIS A 54 3.96 -5.07 -12.48
N ASP A 55 2.92 -5.52 -11.76
CA ASP A 55 1.56 -5.63 -12.26
C ASP A 55 0.78 -4.31 -12.20
N ASN A 56 1.42 -3.24 -11.69
CA ASN A 56 0.84 -1.92 -11.48
C ASN A 56 -0.26 -1.88 -10.41
N ALA A 57 -0.29 -2.86 -9.51
CA ALA A 57 -1.08 -2.90 -8.30
C ALA A 57 -0.19 -3.31 -7.11
N ILE A 58 -0.71 -3.20 -5.89
CA ILE A 58 -0.06 -3.73 -4.68
C ILE A 58 -0.98 -4.79 -4.10
N SER A 59 -0.50 -6.03 -4.13
CA SER A 59 -1.18 -7.18 -3.56
C SER A 59 -1.05 -7.20 -2.03
N ARG A 60 -1.87 -8.02 -1.37
CA ARG A 60 -1.80 -8.20 0.09
C ARG A 60 -0.42 -8.66 0.54
N ASP A 61 0.14 -9.66 -0.14
CA ASP A 61 1.50 -10.15 0.13
C ASP A 61 2.56 -9.06 -0.04
N GLU A 62 2.46 -8.24 -1.09
CA GLU A 62 3.40 -7.12 -1.31
C GLU A 62 3.28 -6.05 -0.21
N LEU A 63 2.07 -5.81 0.31
CA LEU A 63 1.88 -4.92 1.45
C LEU A 63 2.39 -5.54 2.77
N VAL A 64 2.28 -6.86 2.95
CA VAL A 64 2.88 -7.58 4.09
C VAL A 64 4.39 -7.41 4.05
N GLU A 65 5.03 -7.68 2.91
CA GLU A 65 6.47 -7.51 2.73
C GLU A 65 6.87 -6.05 2.99
N LEU A 66 6.10 -5.07 2.52
CA LEU A 66 6.32 -3.65 2.82
C LEU A 66 6.37 -3.40 4.33
N ILE A 67 5.36 -3.85 5.08
CA ILE A 67 5.25 -3.59 6.52
C ILE A 67 6.30 -4.35 7.34
N ILE A 68 6.75 -5.50 6.86
CA ILE A 68 7.84 -6.28 7.47
C ILE A 68 9.21 -5.65 7.14
N GLU A 69 9.45 -5.27 5.89
CA GLU A 69 10.73 -4.72 5.45
C GLU A 69 11.00 -3.32 6.03
N TYR A 70 9.94 -2.53 6.22
CA TYR A 70 10.00 -1.19 6.83
C TYR A 70 9.63 -1.14 8.30
N GLN A 71 9.70 -2.26 9.04
CA GLN A 71 9.43 -2.32 10.49
C GLN A 71 9.88 -1.03 11.22
N LEU A 72 8.87 -0.23 11.59
CA LEU A 72 8.90 0.88 12.54
C LEU A 72 8.75 0.33 13.96
#